data_AF-C9LWM5-F1
#
_entry.id   AF-C9LWM5-F1
#
_cell.length_a   1.000
_cell.length_b   1.000
_cell.length_c   1.000
_cell.angle_alpha   90.00
_cell.angle_beta   90.00
_cell.angle_gamma   90.00
#
_symmetry.space_group_name_H-M   'P 1'
#
loop_
_entity.id
_entity.type
_entity.pdbx_description
1 polymer ?
#
loop_
_entity_poly.entity_id
_entity_poly.type
_entity_poly.pdbx_seq_one_letter_code
_entity_poly.pdbx_strand_id
1 'polypeptide(L)'
;MDLKIFSTKLKYLRKKANLTQVQLAEMLHISQAQISRYETGLDEPSEDCLQALSSAFEIDGQSAALFWSSPLPDIPKDSSDGTSENFARRLRAIRQYHGKSQKDFAQFLGISQSLISALEIGKATPDLVLIQKLGKMGFDLEWLVFGSHARDSPKEILDDLMPKRTMQQIQQILRKMPPQRLDFIRQFLALILTDTKNKGDA
;
A
#
# COMPACT_ATOMS: atom_id res chain seq x y z
N MET A 1 -2.11 2.29 28.90
CA MET A 1 -1.47 2.15 27.56
C MET A 1 -1.85 3.36 26.70
N ASP A 2 -1.05 3.81 25.72
CA ASP A 2 -1.54 4.83 24.75
C ASP A 2 -2.50 4.15 23.77
N LEU A 3 -3.80 4.37 23.98
CA LEU A 3 -4.87 3.77 23.18
C LEU A 3 -4.80 4.15 21.70
N LYS A 4 -4.20 5.30 21.36
CA LYS A 4 -4.02 5.73 19.97
C LYS A 4 -2.93 4.93 19.28
N ILE A 5 -1.83 4.64 19.99
CA ILE A 5 -0.76 3.79 19.49
C ILE A 5 -1.28 2.36 19.33
N PHE A 6 -1.95 1.83 20.36
CA PHE A 6 -2.52 0.49 20.35
C PHE A 6 -3.53 0.28 19.22
N SER A 7 -4.56 1.13 19.13
CA SER A 7 -5.63 1.02 18.12
C SER A 7 -5.09 1.05 16.69
N THR A 8 -4.15 1.95 16.41
CA THR A 8 -3.47 2.06 15.11
C THR A 8 -2.65 0.80 14.81
N LYS A 9 -1.93 0.28 15.81
CA LYS A 9 -1.08 -0.89 15.69
C LYS A 9 -1.89 -2.17 15.50
N LEU A 10 -2.97 -2.36 16.25
CA LEU A 10 -3.89 -3.47 16.10
C LEU A 10 -4.50 -3.51 14.70
N LYS A 11 -5.00 -2.36 14.23
CA LYS A 11 -5.56 -2.22 12.88
C LYS A 11 -4.54 -2.52 11.79
N TYR A 12 -3.29 -2.10 11.98
CA TYR A 12 -2.20 -2.40 11.07
C TYR A 12 -1.88 -3.90 11.03
N LEU A 13 -1.71 -4.55 12.19
CA LEU A 13 -1.39 -5.99 12.26
C LEU A 13 -2.51 -6.86 11.71
N ARG A 14 -3.77 -6.56 12.04
CA ARG A 14 -4.93 -7.25 11.48
C ARG A 14 -4.92 -7.20 9.95
N LYS A 15 -4.70 -6.01 9.39
CA LYS A 15 -4.64 -5.82 7.93
C LYS A 15 -3.45 -6.54 7.31
N LYS A 16 -2.26 -6.47 7.94
CA LYS A 16 -1.06 -7.20 7.49
C LYS A 16 -1.27 -8.72 7.48
N ALA A 17 -2.07 -9.24 8.40
CA ALA A 17 -2.45 -10.65 8.47
C ALA A 17 -3.64 -11.02 7.56
N ASN A 18 -4.15 -10.09 6.73
CA ASN A 18 -5.30 -10.28 5.84
C ASN A 18 -6.60 -10.72 6.56
N LEU A 19 -6.80 -10.26 7.79
CA LEU A 19 -7.98 -10.59 8.58
C LEU A 19 -9.03 -9.47 8.49
N THR A 20 -10.29 -9.83 8.29
CA THR A 20 -11.42 -8.93 8.58
C THR A 20 -11.58 -8.75 10.10
N GLN A 21 -12.30 -7.71 10.53
CA GLN A 21 -12.60 -7.55 11.96
C GLN A 21 -13.41 -8.74 12.50
N VAL A 22 -14.26 -9.35 11.66
CA VAL A 22 -15.02 -10.57 12.00
C VAL A 22 -14.07 -11.76 12.18
N GLN A 23 -13.16 -12.00 11.23
CA GLN A 23 -12.20 -13.11 11.32
C GLN A 23 -11.24 -12.98 12.51
N LEU A 24 -10.77 -11.76 12.80
CA LEU A 24 -9.95 -11.54 14.00
C LEU A 24 -10.77 -11.80 15.29
N ALA A 25 -12.04 -11.38 15.30
CA ALA A 25 -12.92 -11.62 16.43
C ALA A 25 -13.18 -13.12 16.64
N GLU A 26 -13.39 -13.87 15.57
CA GLU A 26 -13.54 -15.33 15.59
C GLU A 26 -12.28 -16.03 16.12
N MET A 27 -11.09 -15.59 15.67
CA MET A 27 -9.80 -16.13 16.15
C MET A 27 -9.57 -15.88 17.64
N LEU A 28 -10.08 -14.79 18.18
CA LEU A 28 -9.92 -14.40 19.58
C LEU A 28 -11.13 -14.77 20.45
N HIS A 29 -12.15 -15.42 19.86
CA HIS A 29 -13.41 -15.77 20.52
C HIS A 29 -14.12 -14.58 21.17
N ILE A 30 -14.07 -13.41 20.54
CA ILE A 30 -14.78 -12.18 20.97
C ILE A 30 -15.72 -11.67 19.88
N SER A 31 -16.46 -10.61 20.17
CA SER A 31 -17.36 -10.00 19.18
C SER A 31 -16.61 -9.08 18.21
N GLN A 32 -17.09 -8.99 16.96
CA GLN A 32 -16.58 -8.01 15.99
C GLN A 32 -16.73 -6.58 16.50
N ALA A 33 -17.79 -6.29 17.27
CA ALA A 33 -18.01 -4.99 17.89
C ALA A 33 -16.88 -4.62 18.87
N GLN A 34 -16.37 -5.59 19.65
CA GLN A 34 -15.21 -5.36 20.54
C GLN A 34 -13.94 -5.06 19.73
N ILE A 35 -13.66 -5.78 18.65
CA ILE A 35 -12.54 -5.46 17.75
C ILE A 35 -12.67 -4.04 17.18
N SER A 36 -13.87 -3.66 16.75
CA SER A 36 -14.11 -2.29 16.26
C SER A 36 -13.83 -1.25 17.33
N ARG A 37 -14.28 -1.46 18.58
CA ARG A 37 -14.06 -0.54 19.70
C ARG A 37 -12.56 -0.40 20.01
N TYR A 38 -11.82 -1.50 20.01
CA TYR A 38 -10.35 -1.50 20.14
C TYR A 38 -9.66 -0.73 19.02
N GLU A 39 -10.03 -0.94 17.75
CA GLU A 39 -9.43 -0.23 16.61
C GLU A 39 -9.80 1.26 16.53
N THR A 40 -10.86 1.68 17.22
CA THR A 40 -11.24 3.09 17.36
C THR A 40 -10.67 3.75 18.62
N GLY A 41 -10.03 2.98 19.51
CA GLY A 41 -9.53 3.47 20.79
C GLY A 41 -10.62 3.81 21.79
N LEU A 42 -11.84 3.29 21.60
CA LEU A 42 -12.98 3.50 22.50
C LEU A 42 -12.91 2.62 23.75
N ASP A 43 -12.26 1.46 23.64
CA ASP A 43 -12.07 0.51 24.75
C ASP A 43 -10.59 0.14 24.91
N GLU A 44 -10.18 -0.07 26.16
CA GLU A 44 -8.89 -0.66 26.51
C GLU A 44 -9.03 -2.19 26.61
N PRO A 45 -8.18 -2.98 25.94
CA PRO A 45 -8.17 -4.44 26.06
C PRO A 45 -7.64 -4.89 27.43
N SER A 46 -8.10 -6.04 27.92
CA SER A 46 -7.52 -6.68 29.09
C SER A 46 -6.14 -7.28 28.80
N GLU A 47 -5.37 -7.57 29.84
CA GLU A 47 -4.06 -8.21 29.73
C GLU A 47 -4.15 -9.58 29.02
N ASP A 48 -5.18 -10.38 29.36
CA ASP A 48 -5.46 -11.65 28.68
C ASP A 48 -5.74 -11.47 27.18
N CYS A 49 -6.46 -10.40 26.81
CA CYS A 49 -6.76 -10.09 25.41
C CYS A 49 -5.50 -9.66 24.66
N LEU A 50 -4.64 -8.85 25.29
CA LEU A 50 -3.34 -8.47 24.73
C LEU A 50 -2.44 -9.68 24.50
N GLN A 51 -2.49 -10.66 25.40
CA GLN A 51 -1.74 -11.90 25.28
C GLN A 51 -2.28 -12.75 24.12
N ALA A 52 -3.59 -12.91 24.02
CA ALA A 52 -4.24 -13.64 22.91
C ALA A 52 -3.93 -12.98 21.55
N LEU A 53 -3.95 -11.64 21.49
CA LEU A 53 -3.56 -10.88 20.32
C LEU A 53 -2.08 -11.09 19.95
N SER A 54 -1.19 -11.07 20.95
CA SER A 54 0.24 -11.33 20.72
C SER A 54 0.50 -12.73 20.18
N SER A 55 -0.20 -13.74 20.71
CA SER A 55 -0.13 -15.11 20.22
C SER A 55 -0.69 -15.24 18.80
N ALA A 56 -1.82 -14.57 18.50
CA ALA A 56 -2.44 -14.60 17.17
C ALA A 56 -1.56 -13.97 16.07
N PHE A 57 -0.66 -13.05 16.43
CA PHE A 57 0.25 -12.39 15.50
C PHE A 57 1.70 -12.89 15.57
N GLU A 58 1.95 -14.01 16.25
CA GLU A 58 3.29 -14.62 16.39
C GLU A 58 4.34 -13.60 16.88
N ILE A 59 3.95 -12.74 17.82
CA ILE A 59 4.85 -11.74 18.40
C ILE A 59 5.74 -12.46 19.42
N ASP A 60 6.93 -12.86 18.96
CA ASP A 60 7.90 -13.61 19.75
C ASP A 60 8.89 -12.67 20.46
N GLY A 61 8.94 -12.73 21.80
CA GLY A 61 9.89 -12.00 22.64
C GLY A 61 9.49 -10.57 23.07
N GLN A 62 9.74 -10.31 24.37
CA GLN A 62 9.37 -9.12 25.18
C GLN A 62 7.88 -8.99 25.53
N SER A 63 7.63 -8.41 26.72
CA SER A 63 6.31 -8.27 27.33
C SER A 63 5.31 -7.65 26.35
N ALA A 64 4.18 -8.34 26.10
CA ALA A 64 3.13 -7.89 25.18
C ALA A 64 2.74 -6.43 25.41
N ALA A 65 2.68 -6.01 26.67
CA ALA A 65 2.38 -4.63 27.06
C ALA A 65 3.37 -3.60 26.49
N LEU A 66 4.67 -3.92 26.44
CA LEU A 66 5.70 -3.05 25.86
C LEU A 66 5.56 -2.96 24.35
N PHE A 67 5.30 -4.10 23.70
CA PHE A 67 5.06 -4.12 22.26
C PHE A 67 3.85 -3.26 21.89
N TRP A 68 2.71 -3.43 22.57
CA TRP A 68 1.49 -2.68 22.28
C TRP A 68 1.58 -1.20 22.60
N SER A 69 2.46 -0.81 23.52
CA SER A 69 2.74 0.59 23.87
C SER A 69 3.80 1.25 22.99
N SER A 70 4.55 0.48 22.20
CA SER A 70 5.60 1.00 21.34
C SER A 70 5.04 1.47 19.99
N PRO A 71 5.42 2.69 19.53
CA PRO A 71 4.98 3.21 18.24
C PRO A 71 5.37 2.27 17.09
N LEU A 72 4.54 2.23 16.05
CA LEU A 72 4.89 1.58 14.80
C LEU A 72 6.17 2.24 14.23
N PRO A 73 7.10 1.48 13.61
CA PRO A 73 8.19 2.08 12.84
C PRO A 73 7.59 3.04 11.80
N ASP A 74 8.17 4.23 11.64
CA ASP A 74 7.58 5.43 11.01
C ASP A 74 6.72 5.12 9.76
N ILE A 75 5.42 5.03 9.97
CA ILE A 75 4.40 5.14 8.93
C ILE A 75 3.84 6.55 9.06
N PRO A 76 3.91 7.39 8.00
CA PRO A 76 3.43 8.77 8.06
C PRO A 76 1.97 8.83 8.53
N LYS A 77 1.74 9.55 9.64
CA LYS A 77 0.42 9.87 10.18
C LYS A 77 -0.32 10.76 9.19
N ASP A 78 -1.44 10.29 8.63
CA ASP A 78 -2.46 11.17 8.07
C ASP A 78 -3.80 10.93 8.78
N SER A 79 -4.38 12.06 9.17
CA SER A 79 -5.57 12.32 9.97
C SER A 79 -6.87 11.77 9.39
N SER A 80 -7.73 11.26 10.29
CA SER A 80 -9.21 11.16 10.24
C SER A 80 -9.89 11.35 8.88
N ASP A 81 -10.45 10.28 8.31
CA ASP A 81 -11.86 9.92 8.57
C ASP A 81 -12.14 8.53 7.99
N GLY A 82 -13.01 7.79 8.66
CA GLY A 82 -13.38 6.43 8.29
C GLY A 82 -14.46 6.39 7.23
N THR A 83 -14.22 6.85 6.01
CA THR A 83 -15.05 6.49 4.84
C THR A 83 -14.31 6.83 3.55
N SER A 84 -14.23 5.88 2.62
CA SER A 84 -13.55 5.98 1.32
C SER A 84 -12.01 6.07 1.37
N GLU A 85 -11.36 5.07 0.79
CA GLU A 85 -10.01 5.22 0.29
C GLU A 85 -10.02 6.41 -0.69
N ASN A 86 -9.49 7.57 -0.34
CA ASN A 86 -9.60 8.76 -1.20
C ASN A 86 -8.60 8.70 -2.37
N PHE A 87 -9.00 9.18 -3.55
CA PHE A 87 -8.18 9.26 -4.77
C PHE A 87 -6.76 9.80 -4.50
N ALA A 88 -6.66 10.78 -3.60
CA ALA A 88 -5.41 11.35 -3.11
C ALA A 88 -4.38 10.30 -2.64
N ARG A 89 -4.84 9.30 -1.87
CA ARG A 89 -4.00 8.24 -1.34
C ARG A 89 -3.54 7.28 -2.43
N ARG A 90 -4.43 6.93 -3.36
CA ARG A 90 -4.11 6.09 -4.53
C ARG A 90 -3.13 6.77 -5.46
N LEU A 91 -3.33 8.06 -5.73
CA LEU A 91 -2.41 8.84 -6.56
C LEU A 91 -1.00 8.89 -5.93
N ARG A 92 -0.93 9.14 -4.61
CA ARG A 92 0.34 9.14 -3.88
C ARG A 92 1.04 7.78 -3.96
N ALA A 93 0.28 6.68 -3.88
CA ALA A 93 0.83 5.35 -3.99
C ALA A 93 1.36 5.02 -5.39
N ILE A 94 0.62 5.38 -6.45
CA ILE A 94 1.09 5.25 -7.83
C ILE A 94 2.41 6.01 -8.01
N ARG A 95 2.51 7.22 -7.46
CA ARG A 95 3.75 7.98 -7.52
C ARG A 95 4.92 7.28 -6.81
N GLN A 96 4.66 6.75 -5.61
CA GLN A 96 5.66 6.04 -4.81
C GLN A 96 6.12 4.75 -5.48
N TYR A 97 5.24 4.03 -6.19
CA TYR A 97 5.60 2.87 -7.01
C TYR A 97 6.72 3.18 -7.98
N HIS A 98 6.59 4.30 -8.69
CA HIS A 98 7.55 4.73 -9.69
C HIS A 98 8.81 5.35 -9.07
N GLY A 99 8.91 5.43 -7.74
CA GLY A 99 10.02 6.05 -7.03
C GLY A 99 10.17 7.54 -7.34
N LYS A 100 9.09 8.23 -7.74
CA LYS A 100 9.16 9.62 -8.22
C LYS A 100 8.84 10.64 -7.13
N SER A 101 9.55 11.76 -7.15
CA SER A 101 9.12 12.95 -6.41
C SER A 101 7.82 13.51 -7.00
N GLN A 102 7.10 14.37 -6.27
CA GLN A 102 5.90 15.03 -6.82
C GLN A 102 6.22 15.83 -8.08
N LYS A 103 7.41 16.44 -8.14
CA LYS A 103 7.90 17.20 -9.30
C LYS A 103 8.12 16.29 -10.51
N ASP A 104 8.82 15.18 -10.32
CA ASP A 104 9.14 14.25 -11.41
C ASP A 104 7.90 13.52 -11.91
N PHE A 105 6.96 13.22 -11.01
CA PHE A 105 5.69 12.61 -11.36
C PHE A 105 4.77 13.58 -12.09
N ALA A 106 4.76 14.86 -11.70
CA ALA A 106 4.03 15.90 -12.42
C ALA A 106 4.58 16.09 -13.84
N GLN A 107 5.92 16.14 -13.98
CA GLN A 107 6.57 16.19 -15.28
C GLN A 107 6.23 14.97 -16.14
N PHE A 108 6.25 13.77 -15.54
CA PHE A 108 5.89 12.53 -16.21
C PHE A 108 4.44 12.53 -16.72
N LEU A 109 3.51 13.10 -15.95
CA LEU A 109 2.10 13.23 -16.31
C LEU A 109 1.80 14.47 -17.19
N GLY A 110 2.79 15.34 -17.41
CA GLY A 110 2.64 16.60 -18.15
C GLY A 110 1.69 17.59 -17.46
N ILE A 111 1.75 17.69 -16.13
CA ILE A 111 0.97 18.62 -15.31
C ILE A 111 1.87 19.38 -14.32
N SER A 112 1.34 20.39 -13.64
CA SER A 112 2.12 21.14 -12.65
C SER A 112 2.34 20.35 -11.35
N GLN A 113 3.50 20.57 -10.70
CA GLN A 113 3.76 19.97 -9.39
C GLN A 113 2.77 20.45 -8.32
N SER A 114 2.31 21.71 -8.42
CA SER A 114 1.29 22.26 -7.54
C SER A 114 -0.04 21.51 -7.65
N LEU A 115 -0.41 21.04 -8.85
CA LEU A 115 -1.61 20.24 -9.06
C LEU A 115 -1.48 18.85 -8.41
N ILE A 116 -0.34 18.17 -8.56
CA ILE A 116 -0.07 16.91 -7.84
C ILE A 116 -0.17 17.10 -6.33
N SER A 117 0.44 18.15 -5.80
CA SER A 117 0.38 18.46 -4.37
C SER A 117 -1.05 18.64 -3.89
N ALA A 118 -1.85 19.45 -4.61
CA ALA A 118 -3.27 19.70 -4.27
C ALA A 118 -4.13 18.43 -4.37
N LEU A 119 -3.87 17.56 -5.35
CA LEU A 119 -4.56 16.28 -5.51
C LEU A 119 -4.21 15.30 -4.39
N GLU A 120 -2.92 15.20 -4.00
CA GLU A 120 -2.45 14.27 -2.96
C GLU A 120 -2.87 14.64 -1.53
N ILE A 121 -3.36 15.85 -1.32
CA ILE A 121 -3.94 16.31 -0.05
C ILE A 121 -5.47 16.47 -0.13
N GLY A 122 -6.09 16.10 -1.26
CA GLY A 122 -7.54 16.16 -1.47
C GLY A 122 -8.12 17.57 -1.62
N LYS A 123 -7.29 18.58 -1.88
CA LYS A 123 -7.74 19.97 -2.13
C LYS A 123 -8.13 20.22 -3.58
N ALA A 124 -7.83 19.30 -4.49
CA ALA A 124 -8.21 19.36 -5.90
C ALA A 124 -8.88 18.06 -6.33
N THR A 125 -9.75 18.14 -7.34
CA THR A 125 -10.37 16.99 -8.00
C THR A 125 -9.62 16.67 -9.29
N PRO A 126 -9.37 15.39 -9.59
CA PRO A 126 -8.72 14.99 -10.83
C PRO A 126 -9.65 15.23 -12.02
N ASP A 127 -9.09 15.71 -13.12
CA ASP A 127 -9.82 15.77 -14.39
C ASP A 127 -9.83 14.40 -15.08
N LEU A 128 -10.74 14.24 -16.04
CA LEU A 128 -10.86 13.00 -16.80
C LEU A 128 -9.57 12.69 -17.59
N VAL A 129 -8.86 13.72 -18.04
CA VAL A 129 -7.61 13.58 -18.79
C VAL A 129 -6.53 12.93 -17.93
N LEU A 130 -6.36 13.37 -16.68
CA LEU A 130 -5.44 12.77 -15.72
C LEU A 130 -5.82 11.33 -15.40
N ILE A 131 -7.11 11.06 -15.17
CA ILE A 131 -7.62 9.71 -14.92
C ILE A 131 -7.27 8.78 -16.09
N GLN A 132 -7.48 9.22 -17.33
CA GLN A 132 -7.13 8.45 -18.51
C GLN A 132 -5.61 8.23 -18.66
N LYS A 133 -4.79 9.23 -18.32
CA LYS A 133 -3.32 9.10 -18.31
C LYS A 133 -2.89 8.01 -17.33
N LEU A 134 -3.45 8.03 -16.12
CA LEU A 134 -3.20 7.01 -15.10
C LEU A 134 -3.69 5.62 -15.56
N GLY A 135 -4.87 5.53 -16.18
CA GLY A 135 -5.36 4.27 -16.75
C GLY A 135 -4.44 3.70 -17.84
N LYS A 136 -3.90 4.55 -18.72
CA LYS A 136 -2.92 4.15 -19.75
C LYS A 136 -1.59 3.64 -19.18
N MET A 137 -1.27 3.98 -17.94
CA MET A 137 -0.11 3.43 -17.23
C MET A 137 -0.34 2.01 -16.71
N GLY A 138 -1.55 1.44 -16.90
CA GLY A 138 -1.90 0.08 -16.49
C GLY A 138 -2.68 0.01 -15.18
N PHE A 139 -3.08 1.15 -14.61
CA PHE A 139 -3.90 1.18 -13.38
C PHE A 139 -5.37 0.99 -13.70
N ASP A 140 -6.05 0.19 -12.89
CA ASP A 140 -7.49 0.00 -13.01
C ASP A 140 -8.26 1.30 -12.69
N LEU A 141 -9.15 1.70 -13.61
CA LEU A 141 -9.89 2.97 -13.51
C LEU A 141 -10.94 2.93 -12.41
N GLU A 142 -11.54 1.76 -12.19
CA GLU A 142 -12.60 1.56 -11.19
C GLU A 142 -12.01 1.65 -9.77
N TRP A 143 -10.88 1.02 -9.54
CA TRP A 143 -10.06 1.20 -8.34
C TRP A 143 -9.58 2.64 -8.18
N LEU A 144 -9.06 3.28 -9.24
CA LEU A 144 -8.54 4.63 -9.16
C LEU A 144 -9.61 5.64 -8.74
N VAL A 145 -10.81 5.54 -9.29
CA VAL A 145 -11.89 6.51 -9.06
C VAL A 145 -12.69 6.16 -7.80
N PHE A 146 -13.15 4.93 -7.67
CA PHE A 146 -14.09 4.51 -6.62
C PHE A 146 -13.43 3.78 -5.47
N GLY A 147 -12.16 3.35 -5.63
CA GLY A 147 -11.53 2.45 -4.68
C GLY A 147 -12.23 1.09 -4.60
N SER A 148 -13.07 0.75 -5.59
CA SER A 148 -13.90 -0.45 -5.59
C SER A 148 -13.09 -1.66 -6.05
N HIS A 149 -12.09 -2.00 -5.25
CA HIS A 149 -11.72 -3.37 -4.88
C HIS A 149 -11.11 -3.23 -3.49
N ALA A 150 -11.89 -3.53 -2.45
CA ALA A 150 -11.49 -3.44 -1.04
C ALA A 150 -10.50 -4.56 -0.64
N ARG A 151 -9.63 -4.96 -1.56
CA ARG A 151 -8.51 -5.83 -1.29
C ARG A 151 -7.25 -5.04 -1.56
N ASP A 152 -6.34 -5.15 -0.62
CA ASP A 152 -4.93 -4.91 -0.83
C ASP A 152 -4.47 -3.45 -0.72
N SER A 153 -3.35 -3.27 -0.03
CA SER A 153 -2.65 -2.01 0.04
C SER A 153 -2.22 -1.57 -1.36
N PRO A 154 -2.00 -0.27 -1.60
CA PRO A 154 -1.56 0.19 -2.92
C PRO A 154 -0.24 -0.43 -3.43
N LYS A 155 0.51 -1.13 -2.58
CA LYS A 155 1.72 -1.88 -2.94
C LYS A 155 1.40 -3.33 -3.35
N GLU A 156 0.40 -3.95 -2.74
CA GLU A 156 -0.07 -5.30 -3.08
C GLU A 156 -0.94 -5.29 -4.33
N ILE A 157 -1.80 -4.27 -4.50
CA ILE A 157 -2.54 -4.04 -5.75
C ILE A 157 -1.58 -3.86 -6.92
N LEU A 158 -0.41 -3.31 -6.69
CA LEU A 158 0.61 -2.98 -7.67
C LEU A 158 1.50 -4.17 -8.03
N ASP A 159 1.72 -5.07 -7.07
CA ASP A 159 2.31 -6.39 -7.31
C ASP A 159 1.32 -7.32 -8.05
N ASP A 160 0.00 -7.19 -7.82
CA ASP A 160 -1.06 -7.91 -8.55
C ASP A 160 -1.45 -7.23 -9.89
N LEU A 161 -1.21 -5.92 -10.05
CA LEU A 161 -1.46 -5.10 -11.26
C LEU A 161 -0.34 -5.20 -12.28
N MET A 162 0.75 -5.91 -12.02
CA MET A 162 1.47 -6.59 -13.10
C MET A 162 0.53 -7.69 -13.56
N PRO A 163 -0.24 -7.53 -14.65
CA PRO A 163 -1.26 -8.50 -14.97
C PRO A 163 -0.56 -9.84 -15.09
N LYS A 164 -1.02 -10.88 -14.38
CA LYS A 164 -0.54 -12.26 -14.63
C LYS A 164 -0.49 -12.52 -16.14
N ARG A 165 -1.42 -11.93 -16.89
CA ARG A 165 -1.47 -11.89 -18.36
C ARG A 165 -0.30 -11.16 -19.03
N THR A 166 0.17 -10.01 -18.55
CA THR A 166 1.31 -9.28 -19.14
C THR A 166 2.61 -9.98 -18.84
N MET A 167 2.81 -10.49 -17.62
CA MET A 167 3.98 -11.32 -17.33
C MET A 167 3.94 -12.62 -18.15
N GLN A 168 2.78 -13.26 -18.29
CA GLN A 168 2.58 -14.41 -19.18
C GLN A 168 2.82 -14.05 -20.66
N GLN A 169 2.38 -12.89 -21.13
CA GLN A 169 2.60 -12.40 -22.50
C GLN A 169 4.07 -12.10 -22.74
N ILE A 170 4.75 -11.42 -21.81
CA ILE A 170 6.19 -11.16 -21.87
C ILE A 170 6.94 -12.50 -21.89
N GLN A 171 6.61 -13.43 -20.99
CA GLN A 171 7.20 -14.78 -20.98
C GLN A 171 6.95 -15.52 -22.30
N GLN A 172 5.75 -15.43 -22.87
CA GLN A 172 5.41 -16.07 -24.14
C GLN A 172 6.15 -15.45 -25.34
N ILE A 173 6.34 -14.13 -25.33
CA ILE A 173 7.12 -13.39 -26.34
C ILE A 173 8.60 -13.75 -26.22
N LEU A 174 9.15 -13.73 -25.01
CA LEU A 174 10.55 -14.10 -24.76
C LEU A 174 10.82 -15.56 -25.15
N ARG A 175 9.91 -16.49 -24.85
CA ARG A 175 10.06 -17.91 -25.21
C ARG A 175 10.08 -18.17 -26.72
N LYS A 176 9.40 -17.33 -27.52
CA LYS A 176 9.35 -17.43 -28.98
C LYS A 176 10.49 -16.68 -29.67
N MET A 177 11.34 -15.98 -28.92
CA MET A 177 12.35 -15.09 -29.47
C MET A 177 13.68 -15.84 -29.74
N PRO A 178 14.39 -15.53 -30.85
CA PRO A 178 15.69 -16.13 -31.12
C PRO A 178 16.74 -15.77 -30.05
N PRO A 179 17.69 -16.67 -29.75
CA PRO A 179 18.68 -16.46 -28.69
C PRO A 179 19.50 -15.18 -28.85
N GLN A 180 19.82 -14.76 -30.08
CA GLN A 180 20.57 -13.51 -30.31
C GLN A 180 19.80 -12.26 -29.85
N ARG A 181 18.47 -12.26 -29.95
CA ARG A 181 17.64 -11.13 -29.50
C ARG A 181 17.40 -11.16 -27.99
N LEU A 182 17.37 -12.33 -27.38
CA LEU A 182 17.31 -12.47 -25.92
C LEU A 182 18.59 -11.96 -25.26
N ASP A 183 19.76 -12.24 -25.84
CA ASP A 183 21.03 -11.70 -25.36
C ASP A 183 21.08 -10.17 -25.48
N PHE A 184 20.55 -9.61 -26.57
CA PHE A 184 20.43 -8.16 -26.71
C PHE A 184 19.55 -7.55 -25.62
N ILE A 185 18.38 -8.15 -25.35
CA ILE A 185 17.49 -7.69 -24.26
C ILE A 185 18.19 -7.82 -22.91
N ARG A 186 18.90 -8.91 -22.65
CA ARG A 186 19.67 -9.13 -21.41
C ARG A 186 20.72 -8.04 -21.22
N GLN A 187 21.49 -7.74 -22.26
CA GLN A 187 22.52 -6.68 -22.22
C GLN A 187 21.90 -5.29 -22.01
N PHE A 188 20.79 -5.02 -22.68
CA PHE A 188 20.05 -3.76 -22.54
C PHE A 188 19.47 -3.57 -21.13
N LEU A 189 18.86 -4.62 -20.56
CA LEU A 189 18.34 -4.59 -19.19
C LEU A 189 19.47 -4.45 -18.17
N ALA A 190 20.60 -5.14 -18.37
CA ALA A 190 21.77 -4.99 -17.52
C ALA A 190 22.27 -3.54 -17.52
N LEU A 191 22.32 -2.89 -18.69
CA LEU A 191 22.72 -1.49 -18.85
C LEU A 191 21.78 -0.53 -18.08
N ILE A 192 20.47 -0.69 -18.24
CA ILE A 192 19.46 0.12 -17.53
C ILE A 192 19.60 -0.05 -16.02
N LEU A 193 19.77 -1.29 -15.54
CA LEU A 193 19.88 -1.56 -14.10
C LEU A 193 21.20 -1.06 -13.51
N THR A 194 22.30 -1.08 -14.27
CA THR A 194 23.58 -0.49 -13.83
C THR A 194 23.52 1.04 -13.73
N ASP A 195 22.79 1.70 -14.61
CA ASP A 195 22.62 3.17 -14.58
C ASP A 195 21.78 3.65 -13.38
N THR A 196 20.88 2.80 -12.89
CA THR A 196 20.08 3.10 -11.68
C THR A 196 20.89 3.01 -10.38
N LYS A 197 21.98 2.23 -10.34
CA LYS A 197 22.87 2.15 -9.16
C LYS A 197 23.82 3.35 -9.04
N ASN A 198 24.23 3.97 -10.16
CA ASN A 198 25.16 5.10 -10.15
C ASN A 198 24.50 6.47 -9.87
N LYS A 199 23.18 6.57 -9.83
CA LYS A 199 22.45 7.82 -9.54
C LYS A 199 22.05 7.99 -8.06
N GLY A 200 22.47 7.09 -7.17
CA GLY A 200 22.15 7.13 -5.73
C GLY A 200 23.21 7.76 -4.83
N ASP A 201 24.43 8.03 -5.33
CA ASP A 201 25.58 8.50 -4.54
C ASP A 201 26.10 9.90 -4.94
N ALA A 202 25.23 10.79 -5.43
CA ALA A 202 25.59 12.18 -5.75
C ALA A 202 24.58 13.18 -5.16
#